data_AF-A0A844ZA08-F1
#
_entry.id   AF-A0A844ZA08-F1
#
_cell.length_a   1.000
_cell.length_b   1.000
_cell.length_c   1.000
_cell.angle_alpha   90.00
_cell.angle_beta   90.00
_cell.angle_gamma   90.00
#
_symmetry.space_group_name_H-M   'P 1'
#
loop_
_entity.id
_entity.type
_entity.pdbx_description
1 polymer ?
#
loop_
_entity_poly.entity_id
_entity_poly.type
_entity_poly.pdbx_seq_one_letter_code
_entity_poly.pdbx_strand_id
1 'polypeptide(L)'
;MNIDLRRLGWALAMIGLALALIASVFGVKNDWLITTALLFFFGGFALLGVSAIIRLKRGQLRLRPWLALKQGFMFFLLFLGIRLAYMWWVPSFEQSLSEAIFVSAFTGICFGLWQSAYRKP
;
A
#
# COMPACT_ATOMS: atom_id res chain seq x y z
N MET A 1 20.56 1.48 -20.47
CA MET A 1 20.48 1.17 -19.03
C MET A 1 19.00 1.04 -18.66
N ASN A 2 18.46 -0.18 -18.56
CA ASN A 2 17.06 -0.37 -18.18
C ASN A 2 16.93 -0.09 -16.68
N ILE A 3 16.50 1.11 -16.33
CA ILE A 3 16.20 1.47 -14.95
C ILE A 3 15.08 0.53 -14.47
N ASP A 4 15.40 -0.34 -13.51
CA ASP A 4 14.46 -1.31 -12.96
C ASP A 4 13.51 -0.55 -12.02
N LEU A 5 12.45 0.05 -12.59
CA LEU A 5 11.41 0.84 -11.92
C LEU A 5 10.87 0.15 -10.66
N ARG A 6 10.89 -1.18 -10.64
CA ARG A 6 10.49 -1.97 -9.48
C ARG A 6 11.45 -1.79 -8.31
N ARG A 7 12.77 -1.82 -8.54
CA ARG A 7 13.77 -1.63 -7.48
C ARG A 7 13.74 -0.21 -6.92
N LEU A 8 13.62 0.78 -7.79
CA LEU A 8 13.47 2.18 -7.40
C LEU A 8 12.19 2.42 -6.58
N GLY A 9 11.06 1.84 -7.02
CA GLY A 9 9.81 1.92 -6.27
C GLY A 9 9.91 1.32 -4.87
N TRP A 10 10.54 0.15 -4.73
CA TRP A 10 10.79 -0.46 -3.41
C TRP A 10 11.77 0.36 -2.56
N ALA A 11 12.84 0.90 -3.14
CA ALA A 11 13.80 1.72 -2.42
C ALA A 11 13.14 2.99 -1.85
N LEU A 12 12.35 3.70 -2.66
CA LEU A 12 11.62 4.91 -2.24
C LEU A 12 10.56 4.58 -1.18
N ALA A 13 9.82 3.47 -1.34
CA ALA A 13 8.85 3.04 -0.36
C ALA A 13 9.49 2.71 0.99
N MET A 14 10.64 2.01 1.00
CA MET A 14 11.37 1.68 2.22
C MET A 14 11.96 2.92 2.90
N ILE A 15 12.45 3.89 2.13
CA ILE A 15 12.94 5.18 2.66
C ILE A 15 11.79 5.94 3.33
N GLY A 16 10.64 6.04 2.67
CA GLY A 16 9.45 6.69 3.25
C GLY A 16 8.97 6.01 4.52
N LEU A 17 8.94 4.66 4.53
CA LEU A 17 8.56 3.88 5.71
C LEU A 17 9.55 4.05 6.87
N ALA A 18 10.85 4.05 6.58
CA ALA A 18 11.88 4.28 7.60
C ALA A 18 11.75 5.67 8.22
N LEU A 19 11.52 6.71 7.41
CA LEU A 19 11.32 8.08 7.90
C LEU A 19 10.05 8.18 8.76
N ALA A 20 8.95 7.53 8.36
CA ALA A 20 7.71 7.50 9.14
C ALA A 20 7.90 6.77 10.48
N LEU A 21 8.64 5.65 10.50
CA LEU A 21 8.97 4.93 11.73
C LEU A 21 9.86 5.75 12.66
N ILE A 22 10.89 6.41 12.13
CA ILE A 22 11.75 7.31 12.91
C ILE A 22 10.91 8.44 13.51
N ALA A 23 10.05 9.09 12.71
CA ALA A 23 9.17 10.14 13.22
C ALA A 23 8.27 9.64 14.36
N SER A 24 7.71 8.43 14.23
CA SER A 24 6.84 7.81 15.23
C SER A 24 7.59 7.40 16.50
N VAL A 25 8.79 6.83 16.39
CA VAL A 25 9.56 6.34 17.54
C VAL A 25 10.12 7.49 18.37
N PHE A 26 10.56 8.56 17.70
CA PHE A 26 11.14 9.74 18.37
C PHE A 26 10.08 10.81 18.73
N GLY A 27 8.79 10.54 18.48
CA GLY A 27 7.71 11.49 18.77
C GLY A 27 7.83 12.83 18.03
N VAL A 28 8.51 12.84 16.89
CA VAL A 28 8.81 14.06 16.13
C VAL A 28 7.56 14.49 15.37
N LYS A 29 6.85 15.48 15.91
CA LYS A 29 5.68 16.12 15.28
C LYS A 29 6.09 17.18 14.26
N ASN A 30 7.08 16.89 13.42
CA ASN A 30 7.49 17.80 12.36
C ASN A 30 6.70 17.48 11.09
N ASP A 31 5.73 18.33 10.78
CA ASP A 31 4.83 18.17 9.63
C ASP A 31 5.59 18.01 8.31
N TRP A 32 6.75 18.66 8.16
CA TRP A 32 7.60 18.52 6.98
C TRP A 32 8.16 17.10 6.84
N LEU A 33 8.60 16.49 7.95
CA LEU A 33 9.23 15.19 7.95
C LEU A 33 8.20 14.08 7.68
N ILE A 34 7.00 14.23 8.26
CA ILE A 34 5.85 13.35 8.01
C ILE A 34 5.39 13.47 6.56
N THR A 35 5.26 14.68 6.02
CA THR A 35 4.85 14.93 4.63
C THR A 35 5.87 14.35 3.65
N THR A 36 7.16 14.53 3.92
CA THR A 36 8.24 13.99 3.10
C THR A 36 8.26 12.45 3.13
N ALA A 37 8.07 11.85 4.31
CA ALA A 37 7.95 10.41 4.46
C ALA A 37 6.78 9.84 3.64
N LEU A 38 5.62 10.51 3.70
CA LEU A 38 4.44 10.13 2.91
C LEU A 38 4.70 10.27 1.41
N LEU A 39 5.34 11.35 0.95
CA LEU A 39 5.69 11.55 -0.46
C LEU A 39 6.62 10.44 -0.98
N PHE A 40 7.65 10.08 -0.23
CA PHE A 40 8.55 8.98 -0.61
C PHE A 40 7.83 7.63 -0.62
N PHE A 41 6.97 7.39 0.37
CA PHE A 41 6.21 6.16 0.47
C PHE A 41 5.22 6.00 -0.70
N PHE A 42 4.33 6.99 -0.89
CA PHE A 42 3.34 6.97 -1.96
C PHE A 42 3.97 7.07 -3.34
N GLY A 43 5.03 7.88 -3.51
CA GLY A 43 5.81 7.96 -4.74
C GLY A 43 6.45 6.62 -5.12
N GLY A 44 7.00 5.89 -4.13
CA GLY A 44 7.53 4.54 -4.32
C GLY A 44 6.45 3.54 -4.77
N PHE A 45 5.28 3.56 -4.12
CA PHE A 45 4.14 2.72 -4.51
C PHE A 45 3.58 3.08 -5.90
N ALA A 46 3.55 4.36 -6.26
CA ALA A 46 3.13 4.81 -7.59
C ALA A 46 4.05 4.22 -8.68
N LEU A 47 5.38 4.25 -8.47
CA LEU A 47 6.35 3.64 -9.39
C LEU A 47 6.19 2.12 -9.49
N LEU A 48 5.90 1.44 -8.37
CA LEU A 48 5.58 0.02 -8.37
C LEU A 48 4.30 -0.29 -9.17
N GLY A 49 3.28 0.55 -9.03
CA GLY A 49 2.03 0.48 -9.79
C GLY A 49 2.28 0.66 -11.29
N VAL A 50 3.02 1.70 -11.69
CA VAL A 50 3.41 1.93 -13.10
C VAL A 50 4.21 0.74 -13.65
N SER A 51 5.15 0.20 -12.88
CA SER A 51 5.90 -1.00 -13.25
C SER A 51 4.99 -2.22 -13.45
N ALA A 52 3.97 -2.39 -12.60
CA ALA A 52 2.99 -3.46 -12.75
C ALA A 52 2.15 -3.28 -14.02
N ILE A 53 1.67 -2.07 -14.30
CA ILE A 53 0.90 -1.74 -15.51
C ILE A 53 1.72 -1.99 -16.78
N ILE A 54 2.98 -1.56 -16.81
CA ILE A 54 3.88 -1.79 -17.96
C ILE A 54 4.07 -3.30 -18.20
N ARG A 55 4.29 -4.08 -17.14
CA ARG A 55 4.45 -5.54 -17.23
C ARG A 55 3.16 -6.23 -17.66
N LEU A 56 2.00 -5.70 -17.26
CA LEU A 56 0.69 -6.17 -17.69
C LEU A 56 0.48 -5.93 -19.20
N LYS A 57 0.76 -4.71 -19.67
CA LYS A 57 0.68 -4.35 -21.09
C LYS A 57 1.63 -5.16 -21.97
N ARG A 58 2.83 -5.49 -21.46
CA ARG A 58 3.81 -6.35 -22.14
C ARG A 58 3.46 -7.84 -22.10
N GLY A 59 2.32 -8.21 -21.51
CA GLY A 59 1.85 -9.60 -21.44
C GLY A 59 2.65 -10.52 -20.52
N GLN A 60 3.60 -9.97 -19.74
CA GLN A 60 4.44 -10.70 -18.79
C GLN A 60 3.68 -11.11 -17.52
N LEU A 61 2.57 -10.42 -17.23
CA LEU A 61 1.66 -10.70 -16.12
C LEU A 61 0.26 -11.01 -16.65
N ARG A 62 -0.42 -11.99 -16.08
CA ARG A 62 -1.85 -12.23 -16.31
C ARG A 62 -2.58 -12.08 -14.98
N LEU A 63 -3.63 -11.28 -14.97
CA LEU A 63 -4.51 -11.15 -13.81
C LEU A 63 -5.54 -12.29 -13.82
N ARG A 64 -5.82 -12.87 -12.64
CA ARG A 64 -6.98 -13.74 -12.41
C ARG A 64 -8.04 -12.91 -11.68
N PRO A 65 -8.92 -12.18 -12.39
CA PRO A 65 -9.83 -11.23 -11.77
C PRO A 65 -10.73 -11.87 -10.70
N TRP A 66 -11.13 -13.12 -10.90
CA TRP A 66 -11.91 -13.86 -9.90
C TRP A 66 -11.14 -14.15 -8.61
N LEU A 67 -9.86 -14.54 -8.73
CA LEU A 67 -9.00 -14.76 -7.58
C LEU A 67 -8.67 -13.43 -6.89
N ALA A 68 -8.44 -12.38 -7.67
CA ALA A 68 -8.19 -11.02 -7.19
C ALA A 68 -9.33 -10.49 -6.32
N LEU A 69 -10.57 -10.73 -6.75
CA LEU A 69 -11.75 -10.29 -6.02
C LEU A 69 -11.88 -11.03 -4.68
N LYS A 70 -11.71 -12.36 -4.68
CA LYS A 70 -11.75 -13.16 -3.45
C LYS A 70 -10.66 -12.75 -2.46
N GLN A 71 -9.42 -12.64 -2.94
CA GLN A 71 -8.29 -12.21 -2.12
C GLN A 71 -8.47 -10.78 -1.65
N GLY A 72 -8.93 -9.87 -2.51
CA GLY A 72 -9.17 -8.48 -2.16
C GLY A 72 -10.25 -8.31 -1.10
N PHE A 73 -11.31 -9.12 -1.15
CA PHE A 73 -12.34 -9.15 -0.11
C PHE A 73 -11.79 -9.69 1.22
N MET A 74 -10.97 -10.75 1.19
CA MET A 74 -10.30 -11.24 2.42
C MET A 74 -9.37 -10.18 3.03
N PHE A 75 -8.57 -9.50 2.21
CA PHE A 75 -7.70 -8.42 2.69
C PHE A 75 -8.51 -7.23 3.20
N PHE A 76 -9.60 -6.87 2.53
CA PHE A 76 -10.52 -5.83 3.01
C PHE A 76 -11.01 -6.14 4.44
N LEU A 77 -11.53 -7.36 4.67
CA LEU A 77 -12.01 -7.77 5.99
C LEU A 77 -10.87 -7.77 7.02
N LEU A 78 -9.68 -8.21 6.64
CA LEU A 78 -8.51 -8.23 7.52
C LEU A 78 -8.09 -6.80 7.92
N PHE A 79 -7.93 -5.90 6.96
CA PHE A 79 -7.55 -4.50 7.24
C PHE A 79 -8.62 -3.74 8.01
N LEU A 80 -9.89 -3.96 7.68
CA LEU A 80 -11.00 -3.37 8.41
C LEU A 80 -11.03 -3.87 9.85
N GLY A 81 -10.87 -5.18 10.07
CA GLY A 81 -10.81 -5.78 11.40
C GLY A 81 -9.66 -5.23 12.24
N ILE A 82 -8.46 -5.10 11.66
CA ILE A 82 -7.30 -4.51 12.34
C ILE A 82 -7.58 -3.05 12.72
N ARG A 83 -8.17 -2.25 11.81
CA ARG A 83 -8.51 -0.85 12.10
C ARG A 83 -9.57 -0.71 13.17
N LEU A 84 -10.63 -1.51 13.13
CA LEU A 84 -11.67 -1.49 14.16
C LEU A 84 -11.11 -1.93 15.53
N ALA A 85 -10.26 -2.95 15.57
CA ALA A 85 -9.54 -3.33 16.79
C ALA A 85 -8.64 -2.20 17.30
N TYR A 86 -7.95 -1.50 16.40
CA TYR A 86 -7.08 -0.37 16.76
C TYR A 86 -7.88 0.83 17.28
N MET A 87 -9.03 1.15 16.66
CA MET A 87 -9.95 2.19 17.14
C MET A 87 -10.48 1.89 18.54
N TRP A 88 -10.73 0.61 18.85
CA TRP A 88 -11.13 0.19 20.20
C TRP A 88 -9.98 0.40 21.19
N TRP A 89 -8.75 0.04 20.81
CA TRP A 89 -7.60 0.03 21.72
C TRP A 89 -6.96 1.41 21.92
N VAL A 90 -7.11 2.32 20.97
CA VAL A 90 -6.51 3.66 20.99
C VAL A 90 -7.62 4.72 20.97
N PRO A 91 -8.07 5.23 22.13
CA PRO A 91 -9.20 6.17 22.23
C PRO A 91 -8.97 7.50 21.53
N SER A 92 -7.72 7.88 21.29
CA SER A 92 -7.32 9.11 20.58
C SER A 92 -7.32 8.96 19.05
N PHE A 93 -7.76 7.82 18.52
CA PHE A 93 -7.77 7.57 17.08
C PHE A 93 -9.06 8.11 16.45
N GLU A 94 -9.04 9.39 16.08
CA GLU A 94 -10.15 10.10 15.44
C GLU A 94 -10.28 9.76 13.94
N GLN A 95 -10.42 8.49 13.59
CA GLN A 95 -10.80 8.11 12.22
C GLN A 95 -12.30 7.88 12.10
N SER A 96 -12.92 8.45 11.07
CA SER A 96 -14.31 8.16 10.77
C SER A 96 -14.46 6.71 10.29
N LEU A 97 -15.56 6.05 10.67
CA LEU A 97 -15.84 4.68 10.23
C LEU A 97 -15.91 4.56 8.70
N SER A 98 -16.40 5.61 8.03
CA SER A 98 -16.39 5.75 6.57
C SER A 98 -14.98 5.73 5.97
N GLU A 99 -14.03 6.45 6.58
CA GLU A 99 -12.65 6.48 6.14
C GLU A 99 -11.97 5.12 6.37
N ALA A 100 -12.24 4.47 7.51
CA ALA A 100 -11.75 3.13 7.78
C ALA A 100 -12.23 2.11 6.73
N ILE A 101 -13.50 2.15 6.35
CA ILE A 101 -14.06 1.30 5.29
C ILE A 101 -13.41 1.62 3.94
N PHE A 102 -13.35 2.90 3.56
CA PHE A 102 -12.82 3.30 2.25
C PHE A 102 -11.35 2.91 2.08
N VAL A 103 -10.51 3.22 3.07
CA VAL A 103 -9.09 2.89 3.00
C VAL A 103 -8.88 1.38 3.06
N SER A 104 -9.64 0.64 3.88
CA SER A 104 -9.53 -0.82 3.91
C SER A 104 -9.98 -1.45 2.58
N ALA A 105 -11.04 -0.93 1.95
CA ALA A 105 -11.53 -1.42 0.66
C ALA A 105 -10.52 -1.16 -0.45
N PHE A 106 -9.99 0.06 -0.51
CA PHE A 106 -8.94 0.43 -1.45
C PHE A 106 -7.70 -0.45 -1.28
N THR A 107 -7.21 -0.59 -0.04
CA THR A 107 -6.05 -1.43 0.27
C THR A 107 -6.29 -2.89 -0.09
N GLY A 108 -7.48 -3.43 0.24
CA GLY A 108 -7.87 -4.79 -0.07
C GLY A 108 -7.87 -5.06 -1.57
N ILE A 109 -8.50 -4.19 -2.37
CA ILE A 109 -8.52 -4.29 -3.84
C ILE A 109 -7.10 -4.26 -4.41
N CYS A 110 -6.27 -3.32 -3.95
CA CYS A 110 -4.88 -3.20 -4.40
C CYS A 110 -4.07 -4.47 -4.11
N PHE A 111 -4.18 -5.04 -2.90
CA PHE A 111 -3.47 -6.26 -2.53
C PHE A 111 -4.01 -7.50 -3.24
N GLY A 112 -5.34 -7.61 -3.43
CA GLY A 112 -5.95 -8.69 -4.21
C GLY A 112 -5.49 -8.68 -5.67
N LEU A 113 -5.43 -7.51 -6.30
CA LEU A 113 -4.89 -7.36 -7.66
C LEU A 113 -3.39 -7.67 -7.72
N TRP A 114 -2.62 -7.27 -6.70
CA TRP A 114 -1.19 -7.55 -6.65
C TRP A 114 -0.88 -9.03 -6.47
N GLN A 115 -1.58 -9.72 -5.57
CA GLN A 115 -1.34 -11.14 -5.26
C GLN A 115 -1.82 -12.07 -6.39
N SER A 116 -2.92 -11.70 -7.07
CA SER A 116 -3.45 -12.45 -8.22
C SER A 116 -2.66 -12.24 -9.51
N ALA A 117 -1.74 -11.27 -9.56
CA ALA A 117 -0.88 -11.04 -10.71
C ALA A 117 0.28 -12.05 -10.71
N TYR A 118 0.20 -13.07 -11.56
CA TYR A 118 1.25 -14.07 -11.70
C TYR A 118 2.07 -13.85 -12.99
N ARG A 119 3.37 -14.17 -12.93
CA ARG A 119 4.24 -14.21 -14.12
C ARG A 119 3.80 -15.36 -15.02
N LYS A 120 3.58 -15.10 -16.31
CA LYS A 120 3.53 -16.20 -17.28
C LYS A 120 4.92 -16.85 -17.33
N PRO A 121 5.03 -18.20 -17.31
CA PRO A 121 6.27 -18.88 -17.63
C PRO A 121 6.71 -18.56 -19.06
#